data_AF-A0AAV5ST85-F1
#
_entry.id   AF-A0AAV5ST85-F1
#
_cell.length_a   1.000
_cell.length_b   1.000
_cell.length_c   1.000
_cell.angle_alpha   90.00
_cell.angle_beta   90.00
_cell.angle_gamma   90.00
#
_symmetry.space_group_name_H-M   'P 1'
#
loop_
_entity.id
_entity.type
_entity.pdbx_description
1 polymer ?
#
loop_
_entity_poly.entity_id
_entity_poly.type
_entity_poly.pdbx_seq_one_letter_code
_entity_poly.pdbx_strand_id
1 'polypeptide(L)'
;MHLCFELLLLSLLYITKSQADVCFDCVVIVEYVENLLLNEEDHIEEKFDAKCHEQFSDQWSDAVCESLVKTKLDEIVQGIEDGYIPDQVCDKIGLCNLKDLIKTVQMAPDARPVINLPVA
;
A
#
# COMPACT_ATOMS: atom_id res chain seq x y z
N MET A 1 -10.02 29.16 -24.31
CA MET A 1 -10.18 27.71 -24.50
C MET A 1 -8.93 26.87 -24.19
N HIS A 2 -7.76 27.45 -23.87
CA HIS A 2 -6.54 26.69 -23.52
C HIS A 2 -6.42 26.25 -22.04
N LEU A 3 -7.06 26.94 -21.10
CA LEU A 3 -6.97 26.61 -19.66
C LEU A 3 -7.62 25.26 -19.27
N CYS A 4 -8.57 24.76 -20.08
CA CYS A 4 -9.26 23.50 -19.78
C CYS A 4 -8.38 22.28 -20.10
N PHE A 5 -7.48 22.40 -21.08
CA PHE A 5 -6.59 21.31 -21.48
C PHE A 5 -5.48 21.09 -20.44
N GLU A 6 -4.95 22.17 -19.86
CA GLU A 6 -3.98 22.11 -18.76
C GLU A 6 -4.59 21.49 -17.49
N LEU A 7 -5.84 21.84 -17.15
CA LEU A 7 -6.57 21.23 -16.02
C LEU A 7 -6.87 19.74 -16.25
N LEU A 8 -7.18 19.35 -17.49
CA LEU A 8 -7.40 17.94 -17.86
C LEU A 8 -6.09 17.13 -17.78
N LEU A 9 -4.96 17.70 -18.20
CA LEU A 9 -3.64 17.05 -18.06
C LEU A 9 -3.23 16.90 -16.59
N LEU A 10 -3.52 17.90 -15.75
CA LEU A 10 -3.32 17.80 -14.30
C LEU A 10 -4.20 16.72 -13.66
N SER A 11 -5.45 16.56 -14.11
CA SER A 11 -6.33 15.49 -13.63
C SER A 11 -5.91 14.09 -14.10
N LEU A 12 -5.25 13.97 -15.24
CA LEU A 12 -4.72 12.68 -15.73
C LEU A 12 -3.41 12.28 -15.03
N LEU A 13 -2.56 13.24 -14.67
CA LEU A 13 -1.36 12.99 -13.86
C LEU A 13 -1.70 12.62 -12.40
N TYR A 14 -2.88 12.98 -11.92
CA TYR A 14 -3.30 12.71 -10.53
C TYR A 14 -3.66 11.23 -10.28
N ILE A 15 -3.98 10.44 -11.31
CA ILE A 15 -4.62 9.11 -11.17
C ILE A 15 -3.76 7.97 -11.76
N THR A 16 -2.44 8.14 -11.86
CA THR A 16 -1.55 7.04 -12.24
C THR A 16 -0.51 6.78 -11.16
N LYS A 17 -0.93 6.12 -10.07
CA LYS A 17 0.00 5.59 -9.08
C LYS A 17 0.84 4.49 -9.75
N SER A 18 2.15 4.69 -9.82
CA SER A 18 3.06 3.71 -10.41
C SER A 18 3.37 2.61 -9.38
N GLN A 19 3.93 1.50 -9.84
CA GLN A 19 4.47 0.50 -8.91
C GLN A 19 5.51 1.12 -7.96
N ALA A 20 6.38 1.98 -8.47
CA ALA A 20 7.44 2.56 -7.66
C ALA A 20 6.84 3.33 -6.48
N ASP A 21 5.69 3.97 -6.69
CA ASP A 21 4.94 4.67 -5.64
C ASP A 21 4.32 3.69 -4.64
N VAL A 22 3.76 2.55 -5.08
CA VAL A 22 3.20 1.52 -4.18
C VAL A 22 4.29 0.88 -3.31
N CYS A 23 5.45 0.58 -3.90
CA CYS A 23 6.58 0.03 -3.18
C CYS A 23 7.11 1.03 -2.15
N PHE A 24 7.29 2.29 -2.56
CA PHE A 24 7.72 3.37 -1.67
C PHE A 24 6.75 3.57 -0.50
N ASP A 25 5.44 3.60 -0.77
CA ASP A 25 4.42 3.73 0.27
C ASP A 25 4.45 2.55 1.26
N CYS A 26 4.67 1.33 0.77
CA CYS A 26 4.87 0.17 1.64
C CYS A 26 6.07 0.36 2.57
N VAL A 27 7.22 0.76 2.02
CA VAL A 27 8.46 0.92 2.80
C VAL A 27 8.26 1.94 3.92
N VAL A 28 7.62 3.08 3.62
CA VAL A 28 7.29 4.11 4.62
C VAL A 28 6.39 3.56 5.74
N ILE A 29 5.40 2.74 5.39
CA ILE A 29 4.49 2.14 6.37
C ILE A 29 5.24 1.09 7.22
N VAL A 30 6.10 0.26 6.62
CA VAL A 30 6.88 -0.75 7.36
C VAL A 30 7.87 -0.09 8.32
N GLU A 31 8.58 0.97 7.88
CA GLU A 31 9.44 1.77 8.76
C GLU A 31 8.64 2.35 9.94
N TYR A 32 7.40 2.78 9.70
CA TYR A 32 6.53 3.28 10.77
C TYR A 32 6.19 2.17 11.79
N VAL A 33 5.83 0.97 11.33
CA VAL A 33 5.56 -0.18 12.21
C VAL A 33 6.81 -0.59 12.99
N GLU A 34 7.97 -0.61 12.35
CA GLU A 34 9.25 -0.89 13.02
C GLU A 34 9.48 0.10 14.16
N ASN A 35 9.24 1.39 13.93
CA ASN A 35 9.33 2.41 14.98
C ASN A 35 8.31 2.19 16.11
N LEU A 36 7.08 1.77 15.82
CA LEU A 36 6.10 1.45 16.88
C LEU A 36 6.60 0.28 17.75
N LEU A 37 7.13 -0.77 17.13
CA LEU A 37 7.66 -1.94 17.84
C LEU A 37 8.88 -1.57 18.69
N LEU A 38 9.82 -0.79 18.15
CA LEU A 38 11.00 -0.33 18.86
C LEU A 38 10.69 0.53 20.09
N ASN A 39 9.56 1.26 20.06
CA ASN A 39 9.11 2.11 21.16
C ASN A 39 8.07 1.42 22.05
N GLU A 40 7.81 0.12 21.86
CA GLU A 40 6.83 -0.67 22.62
C GLU A 40 5.44 0.00 22.65
N GLU A 41 5.04 0.59 21.53
CA GLU A 41 3.78 1.32 21.40
C GLU A 41 2.59 0.35 21.29
N ASP A 42 1.54 0.60 22.07
CA ASP A 42 0.28 -0.14 21.98
C ASP A 42 -0.54 0.29 20.74
N HIS A 43 -1.61 -0.47 20.46
CA HIS A 43 -2.61 -0.16 19.41
C HIS A 43 -2.01 -0.08 17.99
N ILE A 44 -1.08 -0.98 17.68
CA ILE A 44 -0.39 -1.05 16.38
C ILE A 44 -1.37 -1.10 15.21
N GLU A 45 -2.47 -1.85 15.32
CA GLU A 45 -3.52 -1.92 14.28
C GLU A 45 -4.11 -0.55 13.95
N GLU A 46 -4.51 0.22 14.97
CA GLU A 46 -5.11 1.55 14.79
C GLU A 46 -4.09 2.55 14.22
N LYS A 47 -2.85 2.49 14.71
CA LYS A 47 -1.78 3.38 14.24
C LYS A 47 -1.35 3.04 12.81
N PHE A 48 -1.29 1.75 12.46
CA PHE A 48 -1.05 1.31 11.09
C PHE A 48 -2.14 1.81 10.16
N ASP A 49 -3.41 1.64 10.55
CA ASP A 49 -4.55 2.11 9.77
C ASP A 49 -4.46 3.62 9.52
N ALA A 50 -4.26 4.41 10.58
CA ALA A 50 -4.09 5.86 10.48
C ALA A 50 -2.91 6.25 9.56
N LYS A 51 -1.77 5.58 9.68
CA LYS A 51 -0.61 5.84 8.82
C LYS A 51 -0.87 5.48 7.35
N CYS A 52 -1.55 4.36 7.13
CA CYS A 52 -1.96 3.92 5.81
C CYS A 52 -2.88 4.96 5.15
N HIS A 53 -3.86 5.50 5.88
CA HIS A 53 -4.74 6.56 5.40
C HIS A 53 -4.01 7.88 5.13
N GLU A 54 -3.00 8.22 5.93
CA GLU A 54 -2.14 9.37 5.66
C GLU A 54 -1.36 9.19 4.33
N GLN A 55 -0.89 7.97 4.08
CA GLN A 55 -0.08 7.65 2.91
C GLN A 55 -0.91 7.53 1.62
N PHE A 56 -2.13 7.01 1.72
CA PHE A 56 -3.06 6.86 0.59
C PHE A 56 -4.17 7.90 0.67
N SER A 57 -4.07 8.99 -0.11
CA SER A 57 -5.10 10.05 -0.19
C SER A 57 -6.23 9.75 -1.19
N ASP A 58 -6.40 8.49 -1.57
CA ASP A 58 -7.37 8.06 -2.59
C ASP A 58 -8.77 7.82 -1.98
N GLN A 59 -9.81 7.97 -2.80
CA GLN A 59 -11.20 7.61 -2.47
C GLN A 59 -11.41 6.14 -2.09
N TRP A 60 -10.39 5.29 -2.28
CA TRP A 60 -10.38 3.89 -1.91
C TRP A 60 -9.47 3.56 -0.72
N SER A 61 -8.86 4.55 -0.07
CA SER A 61 -7.90 4.34 1.00
C SER A 61 -8.48 3.53 2.15
N ASP A 62 -9.72 3.81 2.56
CA ASP A 62 -10.45 3.03 3.59
C ASP A 62 -10.44 1.52 3.32
N ALA A 63 -10.89 1.11 2.13
CA ALA A 63 -10.99 -0.31 1.80
C ALA A 63 -9.60 -0.97 1.66
N VAL A 64 -8.62 -0.21 1.16
CA VAL A 64 -7.25 -0.70 1.00
C VAL A 64 -6.58 -0.85 2.35
N CYS A 65 -6.68 0.15 3.23
CA CYS A 65 -6.05 0.16 4.54
C CYS A 65 -6.67 -0.88 5.47
N GLU A 66 -7.99 -1.00 5.50
CA GLU A 66 -8.65 -2.07 6.25
C GLU A 66 -8.19 -3.46 5.76
N SER A 67 -8.03 -3.64 4.45
CA SER A 67 -7.49 -4.88 3.89
C SER A 67 -6.05 -5.12 4.31
N LEU A 68 -5.19 -4.10 4.26
CA LEU A 68 -3.77 -4.21 4.65
C LEU A 68 -3.61 -4.52 6.14
N VAL A 69 -4.39 -3.87 7.02
CA VAL A 69 -4.43 -4.18 8.46
C VAL A 69 -4.76 -5.66 8.64
N LYS A 70 -5.87 -6.13 8.05
CA LYS A 70 -6.37 -7.50 8.27
C LYS A 70 -5.49 -8.59 7.69
N THR A 71 -4.73 -8.29 6.64
CA THR A 71 -4.07 -9.34 5.84
C THR A 71 -2.56 -9.24 5.82
N LYS A 72 -1.98 -8.06 6.09
CA LYS A 72 -0.55 -7.80 5.94
C LYS A 72 0.13 -7.33 7.21
N LEU A 73 -0.57 -6.76 8.17
CA LEU A 73 0.08 -6.25 9.39
C LEU A 73 0.83 -7.35 10.15
N ASP A 74 0.23 -8.52 10.35
CA ASP A 74 0.89 -9.65 11.03
C ASP A 74 2.15 -10.11 10.27
N GLU A 75 2.09 -10.20 8.94
CA GLU A 75 3.24 -10.56 8.09
C GLU A 75 4.35 -9.50 8.18
N ILE A 76 3.98 -8.21 8.30
CA ILE A 76 4.93 -7.09 8.47
C ILE A 76 5.62 -7.17 9.83
N VAL A 77 4.84 -7.34 10.91
CA VAL A 77 5.37 -7.47 12.28
C VAL A 77 6.33 -8.65 12.36
N GLN A 78 5.91 -9.82 11.87
CA GLN A 78 6.77 -11.00 11.86
C GLN A 78 8.03 -10.77 11.03
N GLY A 79 7.94 -10.09 9.87
CA GLY A 79 9.09 -9.76 9.04
C GLY A 79 10.11 -8.88 9.78
N ILE A 80 9.64 -7.90 10.55
CA ILE A 80 10.50 -7.04 11.37
C ILE A 80 11.14 -7.85 12.51
N GLU A 81 10.37 -8.70 13.20
CA GLU A 81 10.87 -9.57 14.28
C GLU A 81 11.92 -10.58 13.78
N ASP A 82 11.76 -11.08 12.55
CA ASP A 82 12.71 -11.95 11.86
C ASP A 82 13.99 -11.21 11.38
N GLY A 83 14.05 -9.88 11.54
CA GLY A 83 15.20 -9.05 11.21
C GLY A 83 15.32 -8.64 9.75
N TYR A 84 14.23 -8.68 8.98
CA TYR A 84 14.21 -8.18 7.61
C TYR A 84 14.13 -6.65 7.59
N ILE A 85 14.86 -6.02 6.68
CA ILE A 85 14.75 -4.57 6.44
C ILE A 85 13.46 -4.24 5.66
N PRO A 86 12.93 -3.00 5.71
CA PRO A 86 11.65 -2.62 5.12
C PRO A 86 11.43 -3.06 3.67
N ASP A 87 12.43 -2.87 2.80
CA ASP A 87 12.39 -3.30 1.40
C ASP A 87 12.11 -4.81 1.27
N GLN A 88 12.77 -5.62 2.09
CA GLN A 88 12.64 -7.08 2.07
C GLN A 88 11.27 -7.54 2.58
N VAL A 89 10.71 -6.84 3.56
CA VAL A 89 9.34 -7.08 4.04
C VAL A 89 8.35 -6.76 2.91
N CYS A 90 8.48 -5.59 2.28
CA CYS A 90 7.61 -5.15 1.19
C CYS A 90 7.70 -6.05 -0.06
N ASP A 91 8.87 -6.62 -0.34
CA ASP A 91 9.04 -7.64 -1.37
C ASP A 91 8.30 -8.94 -1.02
N LYS A 92 8.43 -9.43 0.22
CA LYS A 92 7.79 -10.68 0.69
C LYS A 92 6.27 -10.61 0.65
N ILE A 93 5.70 -9.47 1.03
CA ILE A 93 4.25 -9.27 1.02
C ILE A 93 3.70 -8.88 -0.35
N GLY A 94 4.56 -8.74 -1.36
CA GLY A 94 4.20 -8.56 -2.77
C GLY A 94 3.90 -7.12 -3.19
N LEU A 95 4.22 -6.11 -2.36
CA LEU A 95 3.96 -4.70 -2.68
C LEU A 95 5.09 -4.03 -3.47
N CYS A 96 6.30 -4.59 -3.42
CA CYS A 96 7.44 -4.14 -4.24
C CYS A 96 7.70 -5.01 -5.49
N ASN A 97 7.02 -6.15 -5.64
CA ASN A 97 7.27 -7.07 -6.75
C ASN A 97 6.26 -6.90 -7.92
N LEU A 98 6.77 -6.46 -9.08
CA LEU A 98 5.95 -6.14 -10.27
C LEU A 98 5.22 -7.33 -10.86
N LYS A 99 5.85 -8.49 -10.77
CA LYS A 99 5.31 -9.71 -11.36
C LYS A 99 4.08 -10.22 -10.61
N ASP A 100 3.94 -9.91 -9.33
CA ASP A 100 2.80 -10.39 -8.55
C ASP A 100 1.68 -9.35 -8.52
N LEU A 101 1.99 -8.05 -8.45
CA LEU A 101 1.01 -6.98 -8.71
C LEU A 101 0.32 -7.14 -10.08
N ILE A 102 1.07 -7.46 -11.14
CA ILE A 102 0.50 -7.67 -12.49
C ILE A 102 -0.38 -8.93 -12.57
N LYS A 103 -0.14 -9.97 -11.75
CA LYS A 103 -0.99 -11.17 -11.71
C LYS A 103 -2.30 -10.91 -10.98
N THR A 104 -2.25 -10.15 -9.89
CA THR A 104 -3.43 -9.82 -9.08
C THR A 104 -4.32 -8.76 -9.76
N VAL A 105 -3.73 -7.94 -10.65
CA VAL A 105 -4.40 -6.83 -11.35
C VAL A 105 -4.66 -7.15 -12.83
N GLN A 106 -4.68 -8.42 -13.26
CA GLN A 106 -5.00 -8.73 -14.67
C GLN A 106 -6.34 -8.07 -15.08
N MET A 107 -6.20 -7.13 -16.01
CA MET A 107 -7.12 -6.04 -16.30
C MET A 107 -8.37 -6.54 -17.04
N ALA A 108 -9.56 -6.20 -16.52
CA ALA A 108 -10.72 -5.93 -17.36
C ALA A 108 -10.81 -4.40 -17.55
N PRO A 109 -11.04 -3.88 -18.77
CA PRO A 109 -10.94 -2.45 -19.07
C PRO A 109 -12.01 -1.56 -18.43
N ASP A 110 -12.99 -2.07 -17.67
CA ASP A 110 -14.07 -1.28 -17.03
C ASP A 110 -14.56 -1.85 -15.68
N ALA A 111 -13.72 -2.56 -14.91
CA ALA A 111 -14.13 -3.09 -13.61
C ALA A 111 -13.32 -2.49 -12.45
N ARG A 112 -14.05 -1.98 -11.46
CA ARG A 112 -13.62 -1.69 -10.07
C ARG A 112 -12.51 -2.67 -9.63
N PRO A 113 -11.46 -2.24 -8.90
CA PRO A 113 -10.43 -3.16 -8.42
C PRO A 113 -11.08 -4.28 -7.61
N VAL A 114 -11.12 -5.48 -8.19
CA VAL A 114 -11.47 -6.71 -7.48
C VAL A 114 -10.18 -7.19 -6.86
N ILE A 115 -10.03 -6.90 -5.57
CA ILE A 115 -8.90 -7.38 -4.78
C ILE A 115 -9.10 -8.88 -4.58
N ASN A 116 -8.63 -9.69 -5.53
CA ASN A 116 -8.58 -11.14 -5.37
C ASN A 116 -7.33 -11.47 -4.56
N LEU A 117 -7.44 -11.33 -3.23
CA LEU A 117 -6.45 -11.87 -2.31
C LEU A 117 -6.45 -13.39 -2.43
N PRO A 118 -5.28 -14.04 -2.62
CA PRO A 118 -5.17 -15.47 -2.37
C PRO A 118 -5.44 -15.70 -0.88
N VAL A 119 -6.60 -16.28 -0.57
CA VAL A 119 -6.77 -17.03 0.67
C VAL A 119 -5.96 -18.31 0.49
N ALA A 120 -5.15 -18.62 1.51
CA ALA A 120 -4.23 -19.75 1.63
C ALA A 120 -4.61 -21.02 0.85
#